data_AF-A0A917FXF0-F1
#
_entry.id   AF-A0A917FXF0-F1
#
_cell.length_a   1.000
_cell.length_b   1.000
_cell.length_c   1.000
_cell.angle_alpha   90.00
_cell.angle_beta   90.00
_cell.angle_gamma   90.00
#
_symmetry.space_group_name_H-M   'P 1'
#
loop_
_entity.id
_entity.type
_entity.pdbx_description
1 polymer ?
#
loop_
_entity_poly.entity_id
_entity_poly.type
_entity_poly.pdbx_seq_one_letter_code
_entity_poly.pdbx_strand_id
1 'polypeptide(L)'
;MNEQQAPKRSMFAPIVLVLLVMSMTGNVLLYSQKLHTDLSKREERGERIIMSAWDSKLHIDSLLEQVTRLLESTDVKERIEAKQGIGFAFQKSSAISAFVEEAQAKEPRETAGGQRDASAFISDIELSLRSIANHEDALTAEERAYLTLVKDIYTKLQEPIHRFSVTELTEQNALTTENGGQWIELAYSMLSIMNEQEEMLYDGVNQ
;
A
#
# COMPACT_ATOMS: atom_id res chain seq x y z
N MET A 1 -77.85 -42.37 -21.95
CA MET A 1 -77.46 -41.01 -21.49
C MET A 1 -75.95 -41.04 -21.31
N ASN A 2 -75.20 -40.43 -22.23
CA ASN A 2 -73.74 -40.39 -22.18
C ASN A 2 -73.33 -39.05 -21.54
N GLU A 3 -72.83 -39.10 -20.31
CA GLU A 3 -72.19 -37.95 -19.68
C GLU A 3 -70.76 -37.81 -20.23
N GLN A 4 -70.52 -36.78 -21.04
CA GLN A 4 -69.18 -36.36 -21.43
C GLN A 4 -68.46 -35.78 -20.20
N GLN A 5 -67.53 -36.53 -19.61
CA GLN A 5 -66.61 -36.00 -18.60
C GLN A 5 -65.71 -34.93 -19.25
N ALA A 6 -65.80 -33.70 -18.75
CA ALA A 6 -64.98 -32.59 -19.20
C ALA A 6 -63.48 -32.89 -18.97
N PRO A 7 -62.59 -32.57 -19.93
CA PRO A 7 -61.16 -32.86 -19.79
C PRO A 7 -60.55 -32.08 -18.62
N LYS A 8 -59.93 -32.81 -17.68
CA LYS A 8 -59.22 -32.25 -16.52
C LYS A 8 -58.03 -31.41 -17.03
N ARG A 9 -58.14 -30.08 -16.98
CA ARG A 9 -57.06 -29.17 -17.43
C ARG A 9 -55.84 -29.38 -16.53
N SER A 10 -54.74 -29.86 -17.09
CA SER A 10 -53.49 -30.08 -16.35
C SER A 10 -52.86 -28.75 -15.97
N MET A 11 -52.87 -28.42 -14.67
CA MET A 11 -52.22 -27.23 -14.11
C MET A 11 -50.71 -27.40 -13.93
N PHE A 12 -50.16 -28.55 -14.30
CA PHE A 12 -48.73 -28.86 -14.13
C PHE A 12 -47.84 -27.93 -14.95
N ALA A 13 -48.14 -27.79 -16.26
CA ALA A 13 -47.35 -26.95 -17.16
C ALA A 13 -47.24 -25.48 -16.71
N PRO A 14 -48.34 -24.78 -16.34
CA PRO A 14 -48.23 -23.40 -15.87
C PRO A 14 -47.50 -23.28 -14.52
N ILE A 15 -47.64 -24.24 -13.60
CA ILE A 15 -46.91 -24.22 -12.32
C ILE A 15 -45.41 -24.38 -12.56
N VAL A 16 -45.00 -25.35 -13.40
CA VAL A 16 -43.59 -25.56 -13.74
C VAL A 16 -43.01 -24.35 -14.46
N LEU A 17 -43.77 -23.72 -15.37
CA LEU A 17 -43.35 -22.49 -16.04
C LEU A 17 -43.09 -21.36 -15.04
N VAL A 18 -43.99 -21.14 -14.08
CA VAL A 18 -43.82 -20.11 -13.03
C VAL A 18 -42.60 -20.42 -12.16
N LEU A 19 -42.42 -21.68 -11.75
CA LEU A 19 -41.25 -22.09 -10.97
C LEU A 19 -39.94 -21.91 -11.76
N LEU A 20 -39.94 -22.22 -13.06
CA LEU A 20 -38.80 -22.03 -13.95
C LEU A 20 -38.44 -20.54 -14.06
N VAL A 21 -39.43 -19.67 -14.30
CA VAL A 21 -39.21 -18.22 -14.40
C VAL A 21 -38.74 -17.64 -13.08
N MET A 22 -39.30 -18.08 -11.95
CA MET A 22 -38.82 -17.68 -10.61
C MET A 22 -37.38 -18.13 -10.37
N SER A 23 -37.04 -19.38 -10.74
CA SER A 23 -35.68 -19.91 -10.61
C SER A 23 -34.68 -19.14 -11.48
N MET A 24 -35.01 -18.87 -12.74
CA MET A 24 -34.15 -18.09 -13.64
C MET A 24 -33.97 -16.65 -13.13
N THR A 25 -35.06 -15.98 -12.74
CA THR A 25 -35.01 -14.63 -12.18
C THR A 25 -34.15 -14.59 -10.92
N GLY A 26 -34.33 -15.56 -10.01
CA GLY A 26 -33.53 -15.68 -8.79
C GLY A 26 -32.04 -15.83 -9.08
N ASN A 27 -31.66 -16.70 -10.02
CA ASN A 27 -30.26 -16.88 -10.42
C ASN A 27 -29.64 -15.60 -11.01
N VAL A 28 -30.37 -14.88 -11.85
CA VAL A 28 -29.91 -13.61 -12.43
C VAL A 28 -29.72 -12.55 -11.34
N LEU A 29 -30.64 -12.44 -10.38
CA LEU A 29 -30.52 -11.51 -9.27
C LEU A 29 -29.31 -11.83 -8.38
N LEU A 30 -29.13 -13.10 -8.00
CA LEU A 30 -27.98 -13.53 -7.20
C LEU A 30 -26.65 -13.29 -7.93
N TYR A 31 -26.60 -13.56 -9.23
CA TYR A 31 -25.40 -13.32 -10.03
C TYR A 31 -25.09 -11.82 -10.16
N SER A 32 -26.11 -10.98 -10.37
CA SER A 32 -25.97 -9.52 -10.41
C SER A 32 -25.44 -8.96 -9.09
N GLN A 33 -25.98 -9.41 -7.95
CA GLN A 33 -25.50 -9.01 -6.63
C GLN A 33 -24.05 -9.43 -6.38
N LYS A 34 -23.69 -10.66 -6.79
CA LYS A 34 -22.31 -11.16 -6.67
C LYS A 34 -21.36 -10.31 -7.51
N LEU A 35 -21.69 -10.04 -8.77
CA LEU A 35 -20.88 -9.21 -9.65
C LEU A 35 -20.67 -7.81 -9.09
N HIS A 36 -21.72 -7.19 -8.56
CA HIS A 36 -21.60 -5.86 -7.98
C HIS A 36 -20.71 -5.86 -6.72
N THR A 37 -20.85 -6.87 -5.87
CA THR A 37 -20.02 -7.03 -4.67
C THR A 37 -18.55 -7.29 -5.04
N ASP A 38 -18.31 -8.13 -6.04
CA ASP A 38 -16.95 -8.44 -6.50
C ASP A 38 -16.31 -7.20 -7.15
N LEU A 39 -17.07 -6.40 -7.91
CA LEU A 39 -16.58 -5.15 -8.49
C LEU A 39 -16.22 -4.13 -7.40
N SER A 40 -17.10 -3.90 -6.44
CA SER A 40 -16.87 -2.97 -5.32
C SER A 40 -15.65 -3.35 -4.49
N LYS A 41 -15.46 -4.65 -4.18
CA LYS A 41 -14.25 -5.11 -3.46
C LYS A 41 -12.95 -4.86 -4.24
N ARG A 42 -13.00 -4.98 -5.56
CA ARG A 42 -11.85 -4.75 -6.43
C ARG A 42 -11.55 -3.26 -6.55
N GLU A 43 -12.58 -2.43 -6.68
CA GLU A 43 -12.47 -0.99 -6.61
C GLU A 43 -11.82 -0.55 -5.29
N GLU A 44 -12.36 -0.96 -4.14
CA GLU A 44 -11.80 -0.66 -2.82
C GLU A 44 -10.33 -1.07 -2.69
N ARG A 45 -9.95 -2.22 -3.24
CA ARG A 45 -8.55 -2.67 -3.25
C ARG A 45 -7.67 -1.78 -4.13
N GLY A 46 -8.15 -1.42 -5.31
CA GLY A 46 -7.48 -0.48 -6.20
C GLY A 46 -7.27 0.88 -5.54
N GLU A 47 -8.28 1.40 -4.85
CA GLU A 47 -8.18 2.65 -4.10
C GLU A 47 -7.12 2.57 -2.99
N ARG A 48 -7.09 1.48 -2.22
CA ARG A 48 -6.05 1.28 -1.19
C ARG A 48 -4.64 1.27 -1.78
N ILE A 49 -4.43 0.61 -2.92
CA ILE A 49 -3.13 0.60 -3.60
C ILE A 49 -2.74 2.02 -4.00
N ILE A 50 -3.64 2.78 -4.64
CA ILE A 50 -3.39 4.17 -5.05
C ILE A 50 -3.05 5.04 -3.84
N MET A 51 -3.85 4.96 -2.76
CA MET A 51 -3.62 5.74 -1.55
C MET A 51 -2.29 5.37 -0.88
N SER A 52 -1.96 4.09 -0.78
CA SER A 52 -0.69 3.63 -0.21
C SER A 52 0.51 4.11 -1.03
N ALA A 53 0.41 4.16 -2.36
CA ALA A 53 1.46 4.70 -3.22
C ALA A 53 1.64 6.22 -3.02
N TRP A 54 0.56 6.97 -2.92
CA TRP A 54 0.60 8.42 -2.67
C TRP A 54 1.14 8.75 -1.29
N ASP A 55 0.68 8.05 -0.25
CA ASP A 55 1.17 8.24 1.11
C ASP A 55 2.65 7.81 1.23
N SER A 56 3.08 6.77 0.51
CA SER A 56 4.49 6.36 0.42
C SER A 56 5.34 7.45 -0.21
N LYS A 57 4.87 8.04 -1.30
CA LYS A 57 5.52 9.17 -1.97
C LYS A 57 5.68 10.35 -1.01
N LEU A 58 4.60 10.72 -0.32
CA LEU A 58 4.61 11.80 0.67
C LEU A 58 5.60 11.51 1.81
N HIS A 59 5.62 10.30 2.35
CA HIS A 59 6.56 9.89 3.39
C HIS A 59 8.01 10.01 2.90
N ILE A 60 8.32 9.48 1.71
CA ILE A 60 9.67 9.49 1.14
C ILE A 60 10.15 10.92 0.89
N ASP A 61 9.34 11.73 0.21
CA ASP A 61 9.68 13.11 -0.12
C ASP A 61 9.87 13.93 1.15
N SER A 62 8.96 13.79 2.12
CA SER A 62 9.04 14.50 3.40
C SER A 62 10.26 14.09 4.21
N LEU A 63 10.53 12.79 4.38
CA LEU A 63 11.67 12.35 5.17
C LEU A 63 12.99 12.79 4.52
N LEU A 64 13.10 12.67 3.20
CA LEU A 64 14.29 13.07 2.45
C LEU A 64 14.58 14.57 2.61
N GLU A 65 13.55 15.41 2.52
CA GLU A 65 13.66 16.85 2.76
C GLU A 65 14.18 17.13 4.17
N GLN A 66 13.57 16.53 5.20
CA GLN A 66 13.92 16.83 6.59
C GLN A 66 15.29 16.27 6.99
N VAL A 67 15.67 15.09 6.49
CA VAL A 67 17.03 14.54 6.69
C VAL A 67 18.07 15.42 6.02
N THR A 68 17.80 15.90 4.80
CA THR A 68 18.70 16.84 4.10
C THR A 68 18.84 18.14 4.86
N ARG A 69 17.72 18.71 5.33
CA ARG A 69 17.71 19.90 6.17
C ARG A 69 18.49 19.72 7.46
N LEU A 70 18.36 18.56 8.10
CA LEU A 70 19.10 18.24 9.33
C LEU A 70 20.61 18.17 9.07
N LEU A 71 21.03 17.53 7.97
CA LEU A 71 22.44 17.44 7.58
C LEU A 71 23.08 18.81 7.28
N GLU A 72 22.31 19.70 6.64
CA GLU A 72 22.74 21.02 6.20
C GLU A 72 22.61 22.11 7.27
N SER A 73 21.86 21.83 8.35
CA SER A 73 21.62 22.78 9.43
C SER A 73 22.93 23.28 10.07
N THR A 74 22.99 24.59 10.31
CA THR A 74 24.16 25.23 10.92
C THR A 74 23.88 25.77 12.32
N ASP A 75 22.61 26.03 12.64
CA ASP A 75 22.17 26.52 13.94
C ASP A 75 21.23 25.55 14.66
N VAL A 76 20.97 25.83 15.94
CA VAL A 76 20.16 24.99 16.82
C VAL A 76 18.68 24.98 16.40
N LYS A 77 18.17 26.11 15.91
CA LYS A 77 16.77 26.27 15.55
C LYS A 77 16.44 25.42 14.32
N GLU A 78 17.27 25.48 13.28
CA GLU A 78 17.15 24.66 12.08
C GLU A 78 17.19 23.17 12.41
N ARG A 79 18.08 22.74 13.32
CA ARG A 79 18.13 21.36 13.79
C ARG A 79 16.84 20.93 14.45
N ILE A 80 16.29 21.74 15.36
CA ILE A 80 15.04 21.43 16.06
C ILE A 80 13.88 21.31 15.08
N GLU A 81 13.77 22.24 14.13
CA GLU A 81 12.72 22.22 13.11
C GLU A 81 12.82 20.97 12.21
N ALA A 82 14.03 20.62 11.76
CA ALA A 82 14.24 19.41 10.95
C ALA A 82 13.91 18.14 11.74
N LYS A 83 14.30 18.05 13.01
CA LYS A 83 13.97 16.91 13.90
C LYS A 83 12.46 16.75 14.11
N GLN A 84 11.75 17.85 14.32
CA GLN A 84 10.29 17.83 14.40
C GLN A 84 9.67 17.39 13.07
N GLY A 85 10.20 17.91 11.95
CA GLY A 85 9.81 17.51 10.60
C GLY A 85 9.95 16.00 10.36
N ILE A 86 11.07 15.41 10.79
CA ILE A 86 11.27 13.95 10.74
C ILE A 86 10.15 13.22 11.48
N GLY A 87 9.80 13.66 12.69
CA GLY A 87 8.67 13.09 13.45
C GLY A 87 7.34 13.15 12.70
N PHE A 88 7.06 14.26 12.00
CA PHE A 88 5.87 14.39 11.15
C PHE A 88 5.92 13.48 9.92
N ALA A 89 7.08 13.32 9.29
CA ALA A 89 7.26 12.45 8.13
C ALA A 89 6.88 11.00 8.45
N PHE A 90 7.10 10.52 9.67
CA PHE A 90 6.75 9.17 10.09
C PHE A 90 5.24 8.92 10.27
N GLN A 91 4.38 9.93 10.23
CA GLN A 91 2.92 9.71 10.33
C GLN A 91 2.34 8.86 9.19
N LYS A 92 3.05 8.78 8.06
CA LYS A 92 2.67 8.02 6.86
C LYS A 92 3.61 6.85 6.55
N SER A 93 4.47 6.49 7.50
CA SER A 93 5.53 5.50 7.27
C SER A 93 4.98 4.11 6.89
N SER A 94 3.88 3.68 7.50
CA SER A 94 3.21 2.40 7.21
C SER A 94 2.68 2.28 5.77
N ALA A 95 2.63 3.37 5.00
CA ALA A 95 2.16 3.32 3.62
C ALA A 95 3.09 2.52 2.70
N ILE A 96 4.41 2.55 2.96
CA ILE A 96 5.37 1.76 2.18
C ILE A 96 5.14 0.28 2.39
N SER A 97 4.98 -0.16 3.64
CA SER A 97 4.71 -1.57 3.93
C SER A 97 3.37 -2.00 3.34
N ALA A 98 2.33 -1.19 3.48
CA ALA A 98 1.02 -1.48 2.88
C ALA A 98 1.08 -1.62 1.34
N PHE A 99 1.85 -0.77 0.66
CA PHE A 99 2.03 -0.84 -0.79
C PHE A 99 2.74 -2.14 -1.22
N VAL A 100 3.78 -2.54 -0.48
CA VAL A 100 4.50 -3.79 -0.71
C VAL A 100 3.63 -5.02 -0.38
N GLU A 101 2.87 -4.98 0.71
CA GLU A 101 1.95 -6.05 1.10
C GLU A 101 0.85 -6.27 0.05
N GLU A 102 0.29 -5.20 -0.53
CA GLU A 102 -0.69 -5.33 -1.60
C GLU A 102 -0.08 -5.97 -2.86
N ALA A 103 1.18 -5.66 -3.18
CA ALA A 103 1.92 -6.30 -4.27
C ALA A 103 2.15 -7.80 -3.98
N GLN A 104 2.61 -8.14 -2.79
CA GLN A 104 2.83 -9.53 -2.35
C GLN A 104 1.52 -10.33 -2.36
N ALA A 105 0.41 -9.72 -1.91
CA ALA A 105 -0.90 -10.35 -1.90
C ALA A 105 -1.50 -10.52 -3.31
N LYS A 106 -1.07 -9.72 -4.29
CA LYS A 106 -1.53 -9.80 -5.69
C LYS A 106 -0.69 -10.79 -6.49
N GLU A 107 0.62 -10.72 -6.36
CA GLU A 107 1.58 -11.57 -7.05
C GLU A 107 2.69 -11.96 -6.08
N PRO A 108 2.55 -13.07 -5.35
CA PRO A 108 3.55 -13.51 -4.40
C PRO A 108 4.88 -13.82 -5.09
N ARG A 109 5.96 -13.18 -4.65
CA ARG A 109 7.32 -13.50 -5.07
C ARG A 109 8.15 -13.96 -3.87
N GLU A 110 9.12 -14.83 -4.15
CA GLU A 110 10.19 -15.06 -3.19
C GLU A 110 11.01 -13.77 -3.12
N THR A 111 11.01 -13.14 -1.95
CA THR A 111 11.92 -12.04 -1.68
C THR A 111 13.31 -12.64 -1.61
N ALA A 112 14.21 -12.20 -2.51
CA ALA A 112 15.59 -12.66 -2.47
C ALA A 112 16.16 -12.36 -1.08
N GLY A 113 16.81 -13.34 -0.45
CA GLY A 113 17.72 -13.09 0.67
C GLY A 113 17.20 -13.29 2.10
N GLY A 114 16.01 -13.84 2.38
CA GLY A 114 15.55 -13.98 3.77
C GLY A 114 15.49 -12.64 4.53
N GLN A 115 15.35 -11.58 3.73
CA GLN A 115 15.67 -10.21 4.04
C GLN A 115 14.43 -9.46 4.56
N ARG A 116 14.72 -8.48 5.40
CA ARG A 116 13.81 -7.68 6.23
C ARG A 116 12.49 -7.30 5.53
N ASP A 117 11.39 -7.38 6.28
CA ASP A 117 10.12 -6.81 5.83
C ASP A 117 10.22 -5.28 5.77
N ALA A 118 9.48 -4.65 4.85
CA ALA A 118 9.41 -3.20 4.72
C ALA A 118 9.06 -2.53 6.06
N SER A 119 8.16 -3.14 6.84
CA SER A 119 7.80 -2.66 8.18
C SER A 119 9.00 -2.61 9.13
N ALA A 120 9.84 -3.64 9.14
CA ALA A 120 11.03 -3.71 9.97
C ALA A 120 12.12 -2.73 9.50
N PHE A 121 12.30 -2.54 8.20
CA PHE A 121 13.21 -1.52 7.66
C PHE A 121 12.82 -0.12 8.15
N ILE A 122 11.54 0.22 8.04
CA ILE A 122 11.00 1.52 8.44
C ILE A 122 11.15 1.71 9.96
N SER A 123 10.87 0.66 10.74
CA SER A 123 10.99 0.69 12.19
C SER A 123 12.44 0.95 12.65
N ASP A 124 13.43 0.30 12.03
CA ASP A 124 14.84 0.51 12.37
C ASP A 124 15.28 1.96 12.11
N ILE A 125 14.85 2.54 10.97
CA ILE A 125 15.15 3.93 10.64
C ILE A 125 14.44 4.88 11.61
N GLU A 126 13.17 4.63 11.93
CA GLU A 126 12.43 5.45 12.90
C GLU A 126 13.12 5.45 14.27
N LEU A 127 13.49 4.28 14.78
CA LEU A 127 14.18 4.14 16.06
C LEU A 127 15.51 4.89 16.06
N SER A 128 16.29 4.73 14.99
CA SER A 128 17.59 5.38 14.83
C SER A 128 17.46 6.90 14.74
N LEU A 129 16.57 7.40 13.89
CA LEU A 129 16.33 8.84 13.74
C LEU A 129 15.75 9.46 15.01
N ARG A 130 14.92 8.73 15.77
CA ARG A 130 14.44 9.17 17.08
C ARG A 130 15.58 9.30 18.10
N SER A 131 16.54 8.37 18.09
CA SER A 131 17.73 8.47 18.93
C SER A 131 18.53 9.75 18.61
N ILE A 132 18.80 9.99 17.33
CA ILE A 132 19.49 11.20 16.85
C ILE A 132 18.67 12.47 17.17
N ALA A 133 17.34 12.41 17.08
CA ALA A 133 16.47 13.53 17.39
C ALA A 133 16.56 13.95 18.87
N ASN A 134 16.73 12.99 19.79
CA ASN A 134 16.84 13.26 21.23
C ASN A 134 18.19 13.85 21.67
N HIS A 135 19.20 13.84 20.81
CA HIS A 135 20.51 14.42 21.10
C HIS A 135 20.50 15.95 20.95
N GLU A 136 20.75 16.72 22.00
CA GLU A 136 20.60 18.20 21.98
C GLU A 136 21.76 18.93 21.27
N ASP A 137 22.95 18.32 21.26
CA ASP A 137 24.16 18.96 20.76
C ASP A 137 24.23 19.00 19.21
N ALA A 138 25.38 19.45 18.70
CA ALA A 138 25.67 19.36 17.28
C ALA A 138 25.77 17.88 16.85
N LEU A 139 25.39 17.61 15.60
CA LEU A 139 25.50 16.27 15.04
C LEU A 139 26.95 15.78 15.07
N THR A 140 27.15 14.62 15.65
CA THR A 140 28.41 13.87 15.64
C THR A 140 28.76 13.39 14.23
N ALA A 141 30.00 12.93 14.03
CA ALA A 141 30.43 12.40 12.73
C ALA A 141 29.65 11.13 12.36
N GLU A 142 29.36 10.30 13.36
CA GLU A 142 28.61 9.06 13.24
C GLU A 142 27.14 9.33 12.86
N GLU A 143 26.49 10.29 13.52
CA GLU A 143 25.12 10.70 13.18
C GLU A 143 25.03 11.27 11.75
N ARG A 144 26.02 12.07 11.34
CA ARG A 144 26.08 12.59 9.96
C ARG A 144 26.25 11.47 8.94
N ALA A 145 27.09 10.49 9.22
CA ALA A 145 27.27 9.32 8.35
C ALA A 145 25.96 8.52 8.22
N TYR A 146 25.27 8.27 9.33
CA TYR A 146 23.99 7.58 9.33
C TYR A 146 22.91 8.36 8.56
N LEU A 147 22.76 9.66 8.81
CA LEU A 147 21.82 10.51 8.09
C LEU A 147 22.11 10.56 6.58
N THR A 148 23.39 10.48 6.19
CA THR A 148 23.79 10.41 4.77
C THR A 148 23.36 9.07 4.16
N LEU A 149 23.55 7.97 4.87
CA LEU A 149 23.05 6.65 4.45
C LEU A 149 21.53 6.66 4.25
N VAL A 150 20.78 7.20 5.21
CA VAL A 150 19.32 7.32 5.11
C VAL A 150 18.92 8.18 3.90
N LYS A 151 19.58 9.33 3.70
CA LYS A 151 19.37 10.20 2.54
C LYS A 151 19.58 9.45 1.23
N ASP A 152 20.67 8.70 1.10
CA ASP A 152 21.00 7.97 -0.12
C ASP A 152 19.97 6.88 -0.44
N ILE A 153 19.53 6.14 0.58
CA ILE A 153 18.51 5.09 0.40
C ILE A 153 17.16 5.70 0.04
N TYR A 154 16.72 6.76 0.73
CA TYR A 154 15.45 7.42 0.41
C TYR A 154 15.48 8.09 -0.96
N THR A 155 16.65 8.59 -1.40
CA THR A 155 16.84 9.08 -2.78
C THR A 155 16.65 7.95 -3.79
N LYS A 156 17.19 6.74 -3.52
CA LYS A 156 16.94 5.56 -4.38
C LYS A 156 15.47 5.14 -4.38
N LEU A 157 14.80 5.17 -3.22
CA LEU A 157 13.38 4.82 -3.10
C LEU A 157 12.45 5.80 -3.83
N GLN A 158 12.89 7.05 -4.01
CA GLN A 158 12.14 8.07 -4.72
C GLN A 158 11.91 7.69 -6.20
N GLU A 159 12.90 7.09 -6.86
CA GLU A 159 12.82 6.73 -8.29
C GLU A 159 11.68 5.74 -8.62
N PRO A 160 11.54 4.56 -7.96
CA PRO A 160 10.42 3.66 -8.24
C PRO A 160 9.08 4.28 -7.84
N ILE A 161 8.95 4.93 -6.68
CA ILE A 161 7.62 5.42 -6.26
C ILE A 161 7.12 6.58 -7.12
N HIS A 162 7.99 7.46 -7.60
CA HIS A 162 7.59 8.55 -8.51
C HIS A 162 7.24 8.07 -9.93
N ARG A 163 7.60 6.83 -10.30
CA ARG A 163 7.12 6.19 -11.53
C ARG A 163 5.65 5.74 -11.44
N PHE A 164 5.06 5.71 -10.25
CA PHE A 164 3.63 5.49 -10.10
C PHE A 164 2.85 6.69 -10.64
N SER A 165 2.19 6.50 -11.78
CA SER A 165 1.67 7.60 -12.61
C SER A 165 0.20 7.95 -12.35
N VAL A 166 -0.50 7.21 -11.48
CA VAL A 166 -1.91 7.50 -11.18
C VAL A 166 -1.99 8.77 -10.33
N THR A 167 -2.66 9.81 -10.83
CA THR A 167 -2.78 11.11 -10.16
C THR A 167 -4.17 11.40 -9.61
N GLU A 168 -5.17 10.61 -9.97
CA GLU A 168 -6.55 10.80 -9.57
C GLU A 168 -7.17 9.50 -9.06
N LEU A 169 -8.00 9.61 -8.02
CA LEU A 169 -8.75 8.50 -7.45
C LEU A 169 -10.11 8.44 -8.14
N THR A 170 -10.23 7.54 -9.12
CA THR A 170 -11.47 7.28 -9.86
C THR A 170 -11.72 5.77 -9.91
N GLU A 171 -12.98 5.36 -10.03
CA GLU A 171 -13.36 3.94 -10.19
C GLU A 171 -12.52 3.26 -11.30
N GLN A 172 -12.37 3.92 -12.44
CA GLN A 172 -11.58 3.42 -13.56
C GLN A 172 -10.11 3.21 -13.19
N ASN A 173 -9.49 4.17 -12.50
CA ASN A 173 -8.09 4.06 -12.08
C ASN A 173 -7.92 2.99 -11.00
N ALA A 174 -8.86 2.89 -10.05
CA ALA A 174 -8.86 1.87 -9.02
C ALA A 174 -8.93 0.47 -9.63
N LEU A 175 -9.90 0.22 -10.51
CA LEU A 175 -10.03 -1.07 -11.20
C LEU A 175 -8.82 -1.38 -12.09
N THR A 176 -8.27 -0.39 -12.78
CA THR A 176 -7.06 -0.57 -13.60
C THR A 176 -5.85 -0.92 -12.74
N THR A 177 -5.70 -0.26 -11.59
CA THR A 177 -4.62 -0.55 -10.63
C THR A 177 -4.80 -1.93 -10.00
N GLU A 178 -6.02 -2.29 -9.60
CA GLU A 178 -6.31 -3.61 -9.02
C GLU A 178 -6.01 -4.73 -10.02
N ASN A 179 -6.20 -4.53 -11.32
CA ASN A 179 -5.84 -5.52 -12.34
C ASN A 179 -4.33 -5.87 -12.34
N GLY A 180 -3.49 -5.06 -11.71
CA GLY A 180 -2.04 -5.26 -11.59
C GLY A 180 -1.25 -4.37 -12.55
N GLY A 181 -0.05 -4.82 -12.91
CA GLY A 181 0.82 -4.13 -13.86
C GLY A 181 2.04 -3.52 -13.18
N GLN A 182 2.51 -2.39 -13.72
CA GLN A 182 3.83 -1.83 -13.39
C GLN A 182 4.01 -1.52 -11.90
N TRP A 183 2.94 -1.16 -11.18
CA TRP A 183 3.03 -0.79 -9.76
C TRP A 183 3.55 -1.94 -8.88
N ILE A 184 3.30 -3.21 -9.27
CA ILE A 184 3.83 -4.39 -8.58
C ILE A 184 5.35 -4.41 -8.68
N GLU A 185 5.91 -4.14 -9.87
CA GLU A 185 7.35 -4.02 -10.07
C GLU A 185 7.96 -2.86 -9.29
N LEU A 186 7.24 -1.74 -9.17
CA LEU A 186 7.69 -0.61 -8.36
C LEU A 186 7.78 -0.99 -6.89
N ALA A 187 6.77 -1.67 -6.35
CA ALA A 187 6.76 -2.15 -4.98
C ALA A 187 7.92 -3.11 -4.69
N TYR A 188 8.16 -4.08 -5.58
CA TYR A 188 9.30 -5.00 -5.43
C TYR A 188 10.66 -4.31 -5.63
N SER A 189 10.74 -3.31 -6.50
CA SER A 189 11.95 -2.48 -6.63
C SER A 189 12.24 -1.72 -5.35
N MET A 190 11.22 -1.17 -4.69
CA MET A 190 11.38 -0.51 -3.38
C MET A 190 11.85 -1.51 -2.33
N LEU A 191 11.23 -2.69 -2.27
CA LEU A 191 11.63 -3.73 -1.33
C LEU A 191 13.07 -4.22 -1.55
N SER A 192 13.50 -4.34 -2.80
CA SER A 192 14.89 -4.67 -3.13
C SER A 192 15.86 -3.61 -2.61
N ILE A 193 15.55 -2.32 -2.77
CA ILE A 193 16.38 -1.22 -2.28
C ILE A 193 16.48 -1.24 -0.74
N MET A 194 15.36 -1.47 -0.06
CA MET A 194 15.31 -1.58 1.42
C MET A 194 16.19 -2.72 1.95
N ASN A 195 16.44 -3.73 1.12
CA ASN A 195 17.20 -4.92 1.46
C ASN A 195 18.64 -4.91 0.95
N GLU A 196 19.12 -3.81 0.35
CA GLU A 196 20.52 -3.66 -0.06
C GLU A 196 21.48 -3.60 1.15
N GLN A 197 21.00 -3.12 2.30
CA GLN A 197 21.80 -3.00 3.53
C GLN A 197 21.39 -4.08 4.52
N GLU A 198 22.37 -4.81 5.07
CA GLU A 198 22.11 -5.86 6.06
C GLU A 198 21.65 -5.29 7.41
N GLU A 199 22.14 -4.10 7.78
CA GLU A 199 21.86 -3.43 9.06
C GLU A 199 21.50 -1.95 8.82
N MET A 200 20.36 -1.51 9.36
CA MET A 200 19.90 -0.11 9.30
C MET A 200 19.76 0.52 10.68
N LEU A 201 20.01 -0.24 11.73
CA LEU A 201 19.93 0.25 13.09
C LEU A 201 21.21 1.05 13.37
N TYR A 202 21.06 2.26 13.89
CA TYR A 202 22.19 3.06 14.32
C TYR A 202 22.79 2.49 15.61
N ASP A 203 24.10 2.26 15.63
CA ASP A 203 24.83 1.69 16.79
C ASP A 203 24.61 2.44 18.11
N GLY A 204 24.24 3.72 18.06
CA GLY A 204 23.93 4.54 19.23
C GLY A 204 22.50 4.37 19.78
N VAL A 205 21.71 3.45 19.24
CA VAL A 205 20.43 3.05 19.85
C VAL A 205 20.75 2.11 21.02
N ASN A 206 20.74 2.65 22.25
CA ASN A 206 20.81 1.81 23.45
C ASN A 206 19.63 0.82 23.44
N GLN A 207 19.94 -0.48 23.37
CA GLN A 207 18.97 -1.56 23.54
C GLN A 207 18.46 -1.64 24.99
#